data_AF-A0A1I6V5E3-F1
#
_entry.id   AF-A0A1I6V5E3-F1
#
_cell.length_a   1.000
_cell.length_b   1.000
_cell.length_c   1.000
_cell.angle_alpha   90.00
_cell.angle_beta   90.00
_cell.angle_gamma   90.00
#
_symmetry.space_group_name_H-M   'P 1'
#
loop_
_entity.id
_entity.type
_entity.pdbx_description
1 polymer ?
#
loop_
_entity_poly.entity_id
_entity_poly.type
_entity_poly.pdbx_seq_one_letter_code
_entity_poly.pdbx_strand_id
1 'polypeptide(L)'
;MKYKQTRDELLEQWDDQIGFIKRSCKDYDAGAHSEAKRIATSIRVLFHHTRNSYSLFNQLGYTNNFLFWSSACLYTPSNLLSSWSLLSLQMNGTEMLYIPLFKEIVSRTFFLELDDWWNEIIFDDKQFFLSRKDVVLAVSNKDGGAHVDPEFDESYACITKRNSLRHFIETNEGSVPPKNNPIYVSIRQIACEVLHSCELFKESFTRIPYLDRKFEMRFADENRRFKWSTTDISTSDETKSIISSYASKPRKYFIDRFDNGIRREVITQ
;
A
#
# COMPACT_ATOMS: atom_id res chain seq x y z
N MET A 1 28.43 27.18 -5.36
CA MET A 1 28.67 25.93 -6.11
C MET A 1 27.81 24.84 -5.48
N LYS A 2 27.12 23.99 -6.25
CA LYS A 2 26.28 22.90 -5.71
C LYS A 2 27.01 21.57 -5.90
N TYR A 3 27.14 20.78 -4.84
CA TYR A 3 27.68 19.42 -4.90
C TYR A 3 26.61 18.46 -5.43
N LYS A 4 26.97 17.59 -6.37
CA LYS A 4 26.08 16.55 -6.90
C LYS A 4 26.48 15.24 -6.26
N GLN A 5 25.56 14.61 -5.52
CA GLN A 5 25.79 13.31 -4.94
C GLN A 5 26.07 12.27 -6.03
N THR A 6 27.02 11.40 -5.74
CA THR A 6 27.39 10.24 -6.55
C THR A 6 26.33 9.15 -6.43
N ARG A 7 26.36 8.18 -7.34
CA ARG A 7 25.47 7.02 -7.27
C ARG A 7 25.70 6.21 -5.99
N ASP A 8 26.94 6.07 -5.55
CA ASP A 8 27.28 5.27 -4.37
C ASP A 8 26.78 5.94 -3.08
N GLU A 9 26.91 7.27 -2.97
CA GLU A 9 26.30 8.03 -1.85
C GLU A 9 24.77 7.88 -1.85
N LEU A 10 24.11 7.91 -3.01
CA LEU A 10 22.66 7.69 -3.09
C LEU A 10 22.26 6.26 -2.71
N LEU A 11 23.10 5.26 -3.01
CA LEU A 11 22.88 3.88 -2.60
C LEU A 11 23.05 3.72 -1.09
N GLU A 12 24.06 4.37 -0.49
CA GLU A 12 24.24 4.42 0.97
C GLU A 12 23.02 5.05 1.64
N GLN A 13 22.51 6.17 1.11
CA GLN A 13 21.27 6.79 1.60
C GLN A 13 20.07 5.86 1.47
N TRP A 14 19.95 5.11 0.38
CA TRP A 14 18.89 4.11 0.20
C TRP A 14 18.98 3.02 1.27
N ASP A 15 20.17 2.46 1.48
CA ASP A 15 20.40 1.41 2.47
C ASP A 15 20.14 1.92 3.90
N ASP A 16 20.48 3.17 4.19
CA ASP A 16 20.13 3.84 5.46
C ASP A 16 18.62 3.91 5.65
N GLN A 17 17.85 4.35 4.64
CA GLN A 17 16.39 4.40 4.72
C GLN A 17 15.78 3.01 4.96
N ILE A 18 16.28 1.99 4.26
CA ILE A 18 15.86 0.59 4.49
C ILE A 18 16.22 0.14 5.92
N GLY A 19 17.40 0.52 6.42
CA GLY A 19 17.84 0.28 7.79
C GLY A 19 16.94 0.94 8.84
N PHE A 20 16.54 2.21 8.62
CA PHE A 20 15.59 2.91 9.48
C PHE A 20 14.23 2.20 9.51
N ILE A 21 13.68 1.84 8.34
CA ILE A 21 12.42 1.10 8.25
C ILE A 21 12.48 -0.19 9.05
N LYS A 22 13.55 -0.99 8.92
CA LYS A 22 13.69 -2.26 9.64
C LYS A 22 13.71 -2.07 11.16
N ARG A 23 14.48 -1.09 11.66
CA ARG A 23 14.55 -0.79 13.11
C ARG A 23 13.20 -0.30 13.64
N SER A 24 12.58 0.66 12.97
CA SER A 24 11.26 1.15 13.37
C SER A 24 10.16 0.09 13.27
N CYS A 25 10.24 -0.85 12.31
CA CYS A 25 9.33 -2.01 12.28
C CYS A 25 9.48 -2.88 13.53
N LYS A 26 10.72 -3.17 13.96
CA LYS A 26 10.97 -3.96 15.17
C LYS A 26 10.39 -3.28 16.41
N ASP A 27 10.62 -1.97 16.55
CA ASP A 27 10.12 -1.20 17.69
C ASP A 27 8.58 -1.07 17.64
N TYR A 28 7.99 -0.89 16.44
CA TYR A 28 6.54 -0.92 16.23
C TYR A 28 5.93 -2.24 16.70
N ASP A 29 6.54 -3.36 16.29
CA ASP A 29 6.09 -4.72 16.62
C ASP A 29 6.26 -5.03 18.11
N ALA A 30 7.18 -4.32 18.80
CA ALA A 30 7.34 -4.34 20.26
C ALA A 30 6.33 -3.43 21.02
N GLY A 31 5.39 -2.80 20.31
CA GLY A 31 4.32 -1.98 20.88
C GLY A 31 4.51 -0.46 20.75
N ALA A 32 5.65 0.01 20.23
CA ALA A 32 5.88 1.44 19.98
C ALA A 32 5.20 1.91 18.69
N HIS A 33 3.86 1.88 18.64
CA HIS A 33 3.09 2.13 17.41
C HIS A 33 3.31 3.52 16.79
N SER A 34 3.82 4.49 17.55
CA SER A 34 4.23 5.80 17.03
C SER A 34 5.39 5.72 16.02
N GLU A 35 6.16 4.63 16.00
CA GLU A 35 7.21 4.38 15.02
C GLU A 35 6.68 4.32 13.58
N ALA A 36 5.37 4.13 13.38
CA ALA A 36 4.73 4.33 12.08
C ALA A 36 5.07 5.69 11.44
N LYS A 37 5.28 6.73 12.25
CA LYS A 37 5.67 8.07 11.77
C LYS A 37 7.05 8.08 11.11
N ARG A 38 8.02 7.40 11.73
CA ARG A 38 9.40 7.25 11.22
C ARG A 38 9.44 6.33 10.00
N ILE A 39 8.65 5.27 10.02
CA ILE A 39 8.46 4.38 8.86
C ILE A 39 7.91 5.18 7.67
N ALA A 40 6.81 5.92 7.85
CA ALA A 40 6.19 6.72 6.78
C ALA A 40 7.16 7.76 6.22
N THR A 41 7.93 8.42 7.08
CA THR A 41 8.94 9.42 6.67
C THR A 41 10.02 8.80 5.80
N SER A 42 10.53 7.62 6.18
CA SER A 42 11.55 6.90 5.41
C SER A 42 11.01 6.43 4.05
N ILE A 43 9.78 5.90 4.02
CA ILE A 43 9.09 5.50 2.78
C ILE A 43 8.87 6.71 1.86
N ARG A 44 8.51 7.88 2.40
CA ARG A 44 8.38 9.13 1.64
C ARG A 44 9.71 9.51 0.97
N VAL A 45 10.83 9.44 1.68
CA VAL A 45 12.17 9.73 1.11
C VAL A 45 12.50 8.77 -0.05
N LEU A 46 12.16 7.49 0.11
CA LEU A 46 12.39 6.48 -0.92
C LEU A 46 11.57 6.70 -2.20
N PHE A 47 10.29 7.06 -2.07
CA PHE A 47 9.35 6.95 -3.20
C PHE A 47 8.59 8.23 -3.59
N HIS A 48 8.45 9.21 -2.70
CA HIS A 48 7.69 10.42 -3.02
C HIS A 48 8.49 11.38 -3.90
N HIS A 49 8.12 11.42 -5.17
CA HIS A 49 8.72 12.27 -6.18
C HIS A 49 7.78 13.42 -6.59
N THR A 50 8.30 14.65 -6.58
CA THR A 50 7.66 15.87 -7.09
C THR A 50 8.72 16.79 -7.69
N ARG A 51 8.29 17.92 -8.28
CA ARG A 51 9.22 18.95 -8.76
C ARG A 51 10.16 19.50 -7.68
N ASN A 52 9.73 19.44 -6.41
CA ASN A 52 10.46 20.00 -5.28
C ASN A 52 11.00 18.92 -4.32
N SER A 53 10.73 17.64 -4.57
CA SER A 53 11.13 16.51 -3.74
C SER A 53 11.56 15.35 -4.63
N TYR A 54 12.85 15.09 -4.74
CA TYR A 54 13.36 14.01 -5.57
C TYR A 54 13.51 12.74 -4.76
N SER A 55 12.69 11.72 -5.04
CA SER A 55 12.80 10.43 -4.34
C SER A 55 14.10 9.70 -4.65
N LEU A 56 14.64 8.93 -3.71
CA LEU A 56 15.84 8.12 -3.94
C LEU A 56 15.63 7.11 -5.08
N PHE A 57 14.43 6.54 -5.20
CA PHE A 57 14.08 5.64 -6.30
C PHE A 57 14.33 6.27 -7.68
N ASN A 58 13.89 7.53 -7.86
CA ASN A 58 14.08 8.25 -9.12
C ASN A 58 15.55 8.69 -9.31
N GLN A 59 16.20 9.15 -8.24
CA GLN A 59 17.60 9.59 -8.32
C GLN A 59 18.56 8.45 -8.66
N LEU A 60 18.26 7.23 -8.19
CA LEU A 60 18.99 6.01 -8.52
C LEU A 60 18.65 5.44 -9.90
N GLY A 61 17.66 6.01 -10.60
CA GLY A 61 17.23 5.54 -11.91
C GLY A 61 16.61 4.15 -11.89
N TYR A 62 15.99 3.75 -10.77
CA TYR A 62 15.21 2.51 -10.75
C TYR A 62 13.98 2.65 -11.66
N THR A 63 13.68 1.60 -12.42
CA THR A 63 12.63 1.57 -13.44
C THR A 63 11.66 0.40 -13.21
N ASN A 64 10.83 0.09 -14.20
CA ASN A 64 9.76 -0.93 -14.15
C ASN A 64 10.22 -2.37 -13.85
N ASN A 65 11.53 -2.63 -13.77
CA ASN A 65 12.06 -3.90 -13.29
C ASN A 65 12.05 -4.01 -11.75
N PHE A 66 12.03 -2.87 -11.04
CA PHE A 66 11.82 -2.84 -9.60
C PHE A 66 10.32 -2.84 -9.33
N LEU A 67 9.79 -4.03 -9.05
CA LEU A 67 8.36 -4.24 -8.80
C LEU A 67 8.06 -4.35 -7.31
N PHE A 68 6.90 -3.82 -6.93
CA PHE A 68 6.43 -3.77 -5.56
C PHE A 68 5.34 -4.78 -5.31
N TRP A 69 5.52 -5.58 -4.26
CA TRP A 69 4.50 -6.47 -3.78
C TRP A 69 3.31 -5.68 -3.24
N SER A 70 2.13 -5.90 -3.81
CA SER A 70 0.86 -5.46 -3.26
C SER A 70 0.23 -6.62 -2.50
N SER A 71 0.21 -6.48 -1.18
CA SER A 71 -0.51 -7.38 -0.26
C SER A 71 -2.04 -7.21 -0.34
N ALA A 72 -2.51 -6.18 -1.05
CA ALA A 72 -3.92 -5.92 -1.26
C ALA A 72 -4.57 -6.98 -2.16
N CYS A 73 -5.63 -7.62 -1.66
CA CYS A 73 -6.52 -8.46 -2.45
C CYS A 73 -7.22 -7.65 -3.57
N LEU A 74 -7.97 -8.34 -4.43
CA LEU A 74 -8.78 -7.69 -5.47
C LEU A 74 -9.96 -6.95 -4.81
N TYR A 75 -9.82 -5.64 -4.71
CA TYR A 75 -10.85 -4.72 -4.24
C TYR A 75 -11.88 -4.43 -5.34
N THR A 76 -13.15 -4.26 -4.95
CA THR A 76 -14.21 -3.76 -5.82
C THR A 76 -15.00 -2.63 -5.14
N PRO A 77 -15.25 -1.49 -5.83
CA PRO A 77 -16.11 -0.43 -5.32
C PRO A 77 -17.59 -0.87 -5.19
N SER A 78 -17.98 -2.01 -5.78
CA SER A 78 -19.35 -2.52 -5.68
C SER A 78 -19.72 -3.05 -4.29
N ASN A 79 -18.75 -3.21 -3.38
CA ASN A 79 -19.04 -3.54 -1.98
C ASN A 79 -19.97 -2.47 -1.38
N LEU A 80 -21.02 -2.90 -0.67
CA LEU A 80 -21.93 -1.96 0.01
C LEU A 80 -21.33 -1.39 1.30
N LEU A 81 -20.43 -2.15 1.93
CA LEU A 81 -19.70 -1.74 3.12
C LEU A 81 -18.35 -1.14 2.76
N SER A 82 -17.81 -0.35 3.69
CA SER A 82 -16.42 0.09 3.69
C SER A 82 -15.46 -1.09 3.44
N SER A 83 -14.34 -0.80 2.80
CA SER A 83 -13.34 -1.80 2.42
C SER A 83 -11.95 -1.32 2.78
N TRP A 84 -11.12 -2.24 3.25
CA TRP A 84 -9.67 -2.05 3.40
C TRP A 84 -8.96 -3.31 2.92
N SER A 85 -7.74 -3.15 2.41
CA SER A 85 -7.02 -4.26 1.76
C SER A 85 -5.68 -4.62 2.40
N LEU A 86 -5.22 -3.85 3.40
CA LEU A 86 -3.91 -4.03 4.04
C LEU A 86 -3.96 -4.50 5.49
N LEU A 87 -5.15 -4.70 6.05
CA LEU A 87 -5.35 -4.98 7.47
C LEU A 87 -6.26 -6.19 7.66
N SER A 88 -6.09 -6.87 8.78
CA SER A 88 -7.10 -7.76 9.34
C SER A 88 -7.64 -7.20 10.66
N LEU A 89 -8.80 -7.70 11.07
CA LEU A 89 -9.34 -7.45 12.40
C LEU A 89 -9.00 -8.64 13.29
N GLN A 90 -8.44 -8.36 14.45
CA GLN A 90 -8.22 -9.34 15.50
C GLN A 90 -9.08 -8.98 16.71
N MET A 91 -9.78 -9.99 17.24
CA MET A 91 -10.47 -9.88 18.52
C MET A 91 -9.56 -10.47 19.61
N ASN A 92 -9.34 -9.71 20.68
CA ASN A 92 -8.64 -10.15 21.87
C ASN A 92 -9.55 -9.94 23.09
N GLY A 93 -10.31 -10.96 23.46
CA GLY A 93 -11.35 -10.84 24.48
C GLY A 93 -12.43 -9.84 24.06
N THR A 94 -12.53 -8.74 24.81
CA THR A 94 -13.49 -7.64 24.54
C THR A 94 -12.89 -6.50 23.73
N GLU A 95 -11.66 -6.63 23.23
CA GLU A 95 -11.00 -5.61 22.42
C GLU A 95 -10.92 -6.03 20.95
N MET A 96 -11.15 -5.07 20.06
CA MET A 96 -10.94 -5.22 18.63
C MET A 96 -9.76 -4.36 18.20
N LEU A 97 -8.85 -4.94 17.43
CA LEU A 97 -7.66 -4.28 16.92
C LEU A 97 -7.50 -4.53 15.43
N TYR A 98 -7.02 -3.53 14.71
CA TYR A 98 -6.44 -3.72 13.39
C TYR A 98 -5.04 -4.32 13.52
N ILE A 99 -4.74 -5.34 12.73
CA ILE A 99 -3.41 -5.96 12.64
C ILE A 99 -2.92 -5.97 11.18
N PRO A 100 -1.61 -5.85 10.95
CA PRO A 100 -1.07 -5.96 9.59
C PRO A 100 -1.19 -7.41 9.11
N LEU A 101 -1.32 -7.61 7.80
CA LEU A 101 -1.45 -8.94 7.20
C LEU A 101 -0.13 -9.72 7.17
N PHE A 102 1.00 -9.02 7.18
CA PHE A 102 2.33 -9.56 6.91
C PHE A 102 2.34 -10.42 5.64
N LYS A 103 3.22 -11.42 5.55
CA LYS A 103 3.40 -12.31 4.38
C LYS A 103 2.41 -13.49 4.34
N GLU A 104 1.61 -13.70 5.39
CA GLU A 104 0.72 -14.87 5.54
C GLU A 104 -0.65 -14.65 4.86
N ILE A 105 -0.62 -14.23 3.60
CA ILE A 105 -1.83 -13.85 2.87
C ILE A 105 -2.32 -15.02 2.03
N VAL A 106 -3.54 -15.47 2.33
CA VAL A 106 -4.19 -16.57 1.61
C VAL A 106 -4.73 -16.11 0.25
N SER A 107 -5.14 -14.85 0.15
CA SER A 107 -5.65 -14.29 -1.11
C SER A 107 -4.53 -14.09 -2.13
N ARG A 108 -4.91 -14.14 -3.41
CA ARG A 108 -4.01 -13.84 -4.53
C ARG A 108 -3.46 -12.41 -4.42
N THR A 109 -2.14 -12.27 -4.49
CA THR A 109 -1.43 -10.99 -4.44
C THR A 109 -0.64 -10.77 -5.74
N PHE A 110 -0.25 -9.52 -6.01
CA PHE A 110 0.38 -9.14 -7.27
C PHE A 110 1.58 -8.23 -7.02
N PHE A 111 2.51 -8.22 -7.97
CA PHE A 111 3.59 -7.28 -8.04
C PHE A 111 3.30 -6.25 -9.12
N LEU A 112 3.47 -4.98 -8.75
CA LEU A 112 3.08 -3.82 -9.54
C LEU A 112 4.28 -2.91 -9.77
N GLU A 113 4.24 -2.10 -10.81
CA GLU A 113 5.13 -0.97 -10.94
C GLU A 113 4.87 0.06 -9.82
N LEU A 114 5.88 0.89 -9.52
CA LEU A 114 5.80 1.86 -8.43
C LEU A 114 4.52 2.72 -8.52
N ASP A 115 4.19 3.25 -9.70
CA ASP A 115 3.06 4.15 -9.84
C ASP A 115 1.72 3.46 -9.54
N ASP A 116 1.54 2.23 -10.02
CA ASP A 116 0.35 1.43 -9.75
C ASP A 116 0.25 1.03 -8.28
N TRP A 117 1.34 0.53 -7.68
CA TRP A 117 1.39 0.17 -6.26
C TRP A 117 1.12 1.36 -5.34
N TRP A 118 1.75 2.49 -5.64
CA TRP A 118 1.74 3.68 -4.80
C TRP A 118 0.37 4.35 -4.74
N ASN A 119 -0.36 4.36 -5.86
CA ASN A 119 -1.69 4.97 -5.94
C ASN A 119 -2.83 3.94 -5.93
N GLU A 120 -2.53 2.67 -5.66
CA GLU A 120 -3.56 1.67 -5.46
C GLU A 120 -4.38 1.99 -4.20
N ILE A 121 -5.71 1.91 -4.34
CA ILE A 121 -6.67 2.13 -3.25
C ILE A 121 -6.53 1.04 -2.19
N ILE A 122 -6.36 1.46 -0.94
CA ILE A 122 -6.22 0.60 0.23
C ILE A 122 -7.30 0.82 1.29
N PHE A 123 -8.00 1.97 1.23
CA PHE A 123 -9.21 2.24 1.99
C PHE A 123 -10.28 2.85 1.08
N ASP A 124 -11.50 2.37 1.26
CA ASP A 124 -12.72 2.91 0.69
C ASP A 124 -13.77 2.95 1.82
N ASP A 125 -14.10 4.15 2.32
CA ASP A 125 -15.15 4.32 3.33
C ASP A 125 -16.50 4.74 2.73
N LYS A 126 -16.64 4.63 1.40
CA LYS A 126 -17.77 5.08 0.57
C LYS A 126 -17.92 6.59 0.40
N GLN A 127 -17.10 7.38 1.09
CA GLN A 127 -17.01 8.81 0.88
C GLN A 127 -15.67 9.20 0.25
N PHE A 128 -14.59 8.55 0.69
CA PHE A 128 -13.23 8.81 0.27
C PHE A 128 -12.49 7.53 -0.07
N PHE A 129 -11.63 7.63 -1.09
CA PHE A 129 -10.62 6.63 -1.38
C PHE A 129 -9.26 7.11 -0.86
N LEU A 130 -8.52 6.24 -0.17
CA LEU A 130 -7.12 6.48 0.15
C LEU A 130 -6.24 5.39 -0.44
N SER A 131 -5.12 5.82 -1.01
CA SER A 131 -4.03 4.97 -1.48
C SER A 131 -2.86 4.91 -0.48
N ARG A 132 -1.88 4.05 -0.75
CA ARG A 132 -0.62 4.01 0.03
C ARG A 132 0.06 5.37 0.07
N LYS A 133 0.09 6.07 -1.07
CA LYS A 133 0.58 7.45 -1.18
C LYS A 133 -0.14 8.38 -0.22
N ASP A 134 -1.46 8.38 -0.22
CA ASP A 134 -2.25 9.28 0.62
C ASP A 134 -1.93 9.05 2.11
N VAL A 135 -1.92 7.79 2.54
CA VAL A 135 -1.66 7.41 3.93
C VAL A 135 -0.23 7.76 4.35
N VAL A 136 0.77 7.45 3.54
CA VAL A 136 2.18 7.78 3.84
C VAL A 136 2.39 9.30 3.92
N LEU A 137 1.82 10.06 2.99
CA LEU A 137 1.97 11.51 2.98
C LEU A 137 1.22 12.19 4.12
N ALA A 138 0.03 11.71 4.48
CA ALA A 138 -0.70 12.23 5.61
C ALA A 138 0.08 12.02 6.93
N VAL A 139 0.63 10.82 7.15
CA VAL A 139 1.42 10.54 8.36
C VAL A 139 2.73 11.33 8.38
N SER A 140 3.47 11.33 7.26
CA SER A 140 4.79 11.98 7.21
C SER A 140 4.72 13.49 7.21
N ASN A 141 3.75 14.11 6.53
CA ASN A 141 3.68 15.57 6.43
C ASN A 141 2.79 16.21 7.50
N LYS A 142 1.77 15.52 8.03
CA LYS A 142 0.73 16.17 8.85
C LYS A 142 0.63 15.63 10.27
N ASP A 143 0.88 14.32 10.46
CA ASP A 143 0.76 13.65 11.76
C ASP A 143 2.11 13.42 12.45
N GLY A 144 3.03 14.39 12.35
CA GLY A 144 4.26 14.42 13.16
C GLY A 144 5.35 13.45 12.74
N GLY A 145 5.38 13.01 11.48
CA GLY A 145 6.55 12.33 10.91
C GLY A 145 7.71 13.30 10.68
N ALA A 146 7.50 14.27 9.80
CA ALA A 146 8.41 15.37 9.51
C ALA A 146 7.86 16.72 9.98
N HIS A 147 6.54 16.91 9.90
CA HIS A 147 5.83 18.10 10.35
C HIS A 147 4.51 17.72 11.06
N VAL A 148 4.02 18.61 11.91
CA VAL A 148 2.69 18.54 12.51
C VAL A 148 1.90 19.74 11.98
N ASP A 149 0.88 19.48 11.18
CA ASP A 149 -0.02 20.52 10.70
C ASP A 149 -1.17 20.71 11.70
N PRO A 150 -1.64 21.96 11.93
CA PRO A 150 -2.77 22.22 12.82
C PRO A 150 -4.11 21.70 12.25
N GLU A 151 -4.17 21.43 10.94
CA GLU A 151 -5.34 20.94 10.22
C GLU A 151 -5.02 19.64 9.49
N PHE A 152 -5.99 18.71 9.46
CA PHE A 152 -5.88 17.43 8.75
C PHE A 152 -6.84 17.39 7.56
N ASP A 153 -6.49 16.62 6.54
CA ASP A 153 -7.45 16.30 5.48
C ASP A 153 -8.64 15.54 6.08
N GLU A 154 -9.86 15.89 5.65
CA GLU A 154 -11.08 15.29 6.19
C GLU A 154 -11.09 13.77 6.04
N SER A 155 -10.59 13.24 4.92
CA SER A 155 -10.48 11.79 4.69
C SER A 155 -9.59 11.08 5.72
N TYR A 156 -8.49 11.71 6.15
CA TYR A 156 -7.63 11.18 7.21
C TYR A 156 -8.32 11.20 8.57
N ALA A 157 -9.00 12.31 8.89
CA ALA A 157 -9.74 12.44 10.15
C ALA A 157 -10.92 11.45 10.22
N CYS A 158 -11.61 11.21 9.10
CA CYS A 158 -12.72 10.25 9.04
C CYS A 158 -12.27 8.84 9.42
N ILE A 159 -11.15 8.36 8.87
CA ILE A 159 -10.64 7.03 9.16
C ILE A 159 -10.05 6.95 10.57
N THR A 160 -9.25 7.93 10.99
CA THR A 160 -8.47 7.84 12.25
C THR A 160 -9.22 8.29 13.50
N LYS A 161 -10.19 9.20 13.36
CA LYS A 161 -10.90 9.82 14.49
C LYS A 161 -12.39 9.51 14.51
N ARG A 162 -13.02 9.31 13.34
CA ARG A 162 -14.47 9.12 13.23
C ARG A 162 -14.87 7.67 12.95
N ASN A 163 -13.92 6.74 12.91
CA ASN A 163 -14.16 5.33 12.59
C ASN A 163 -15.03 5.16 11.33
N SER A 164 -14.71 5.87 10.24
CA SER A 164 -15.51 5.82 9.00
C SER A 164 -15.50 4.44 8.33
N LEU A 165 -14.61 3.55 8.76
CA LEU A 165 -14.64 2.13 8.39
C LEU A 165 -15.81 1.37 9.06
N ARG A 166 -16.49 1.94 10.05
CA ARG A 166 -17.75 1.43 10.67
C ARG A 166 -17.65 0.03 11.27
N HIS A 167 -16.50 -0.34 11.82
CA HIS A 167 -16.35 -1.58 12.57
C HIS A 167 -16.57 -1.36 14.06
N PHE A 168 -17.28 -2.30 14.69
CA PHE A 168 -17.58 -2.29 16.10
C PHE A 168 -17.57 -3.72 16.65
N ILE A 169 -17.21 -3.86 17.93
CA ILE A 169 -17.50 -5.03 18.74
C ILE A 169 -18.71 -4.73 19.62
N GLU A 170 -19.68 -5.64 19.66
CA GLU A 170 -20.79 -5.54 20.60
C GLU A 170 -20.32 -6.01 21.98
N THR A 171 -20.46 -5.13 22.98
CA THR A 171 -20.14 -5.42 24.38
C THR A 171 -21.35 -5.16 25.27
N ASN A 172 -21.30 -5.59 26.53
CA ASN A 172 -22.35 -5.29 27.50
C ASN A 172 -22.51 -3.77 27.76
N GLU A 173 -21.50 -2.96 27.41
CA GLU A 173 -21.50 -1.49 27.54
C GLU A 173 -21.88 -0.77 26.23
N GLY A 174 -22.22 -1.53 25.17
CA GLY A 174 -22.57 -1.03 23.84
C GLY A 174 -21.53 -1.37 22.76
N SER A 175 -21.72 -0.81 21.57
CA SER A 175 -20.85 -1.02 20.40
C SER A 175 -19.57 -0.18 20.51
N VAL A 176 -18.41 -0.84 20.58
CA VAL A 176 -17.10 -0.20 20.77
C VAL A 176 -16.27 -0.32 19.47
N PRO A 177 -15.64 0.75 18.96
CA PRO A 177 -14.81 0.68 17.76
C PRO A 177 -13.45 0.02 18.04
N PRO A 178 -12.68 -0.38 17.01
CA PRO A 178 -11.30 -0.80 17.17
C PRO A 178 -10.45 0.24 17.92
N LYS A 179 -9.58 -0.21 18.83
CA LYS A 179 -8.85 0.70 19.74
C LYS A 179 -7.65 1.40 19.10
N ASN A 180 -7.05 0.83 18.06
CA ASN A 180 -5.82 1.33 17.45
C ASN A 180 -6.05 2.00 16.09
N ASN A 181 -5.06 2.79 15.65
CA ASN A 181 -5.16 3.56 14.43
C ASN A 181 -4.92 2.68 13.18
N PRO A 182 -5.92 2.43 12.32
CA PRO A 182 -5.77 1.61 11.11
C PRO A 182 -4.73 2.18 10.13
N ILE A 183 -4.49 3.49 10.15
CA ILE A 183 -3.46 4.12 9.33
C ILE A 183 -2.06 3.71 9.78
N TYR A 184 -1.78 3.67 11.08
CA TYR A 184 -0.44 3.27 11.56
C TYR A 184 -0.18 1.78 11.26
N VAL A 185 -1.22 0.96 11.38
CA VAL A 185 -1.14 -0.46 11.03
C VAL A 185 -0.91 -0.64 9.53
N SER A 186 -1.54 0.17 8.67
CA SER A 186 -1.33 0.09 7.22
C SER A 186 0.06 0.58 6.82
N ILE A 187 0.62 1.61 7.48
CA ILE A 187 2.03 1.97 7.31
C ILE A 187 2.96 0.80 7.65
N ARG A 188 2.68 0.05 8.72
CA ARG A 188 3.46 -1.16 9.06
C ARG A 188 3.35 -2.23 7.98
N GLN A 189 2.18 -2.42 7.37
CA GLN A 189 1.99 -3.33 6.25
C GLN A 189 2.73 -2.85 4.98
N ILE A 190 2.66 -1.56 4.64
CA ILE A 190 3.38 -0.96 3.51
C ILE A 190 4.90 -1.15 3.70
N ALA A 191 5.42 -1.03 4.92
CA ALA A 191 6.81 -1.35 5.19
C ALA A 191 7.14 -2.84 4.93
N CYS A 192 6.26 -3.76 5.30
CA CYS A 192 6.42 -5.18 4.98
C CYS A 192 6.49 -5.39 3.46
N GLU A 193 5.62 -4.73 2.70
CA GLU A 193 5.62 -4.76 1.24
C GLU A 193 6.93 -4.25 0.63
N VAL A 194 7.41 -3.08 1.09
CA VAL A 194 8.66 -2.48 0.61
C VAL A 194 9.86 -3.40 0.90
N LEU A 195 9.97 -3.91 2.12
CA LEU A 195 11.08 -4.77 2.52
C LEU A 195 11.09 -6.07 1.71
N HIS A 196 9.92 -6.69 1.52
CA HIS A 196 9.82 -7.90 0.72
C HIS A 196 10.15 -7.66 -0.76
N SER A 197 9.73 -6.51 -1.30
CA SER A 197 10.05 -6.12 -2.68
C SER A 197 11.56 -5.91 -2.87
N CYS A 198 12.23 -5.29 -1.89
CA CYS A 198 13.68 -5.11 -1.91
C CYS A 198 14.45 -6.44 -1.81
N GLU A 199 13.94 -7.40 -1.04
CA GLU A 199 14.51 -8.76 -0.97
C GLU A 199 14.45 -9.43 -2.36
N LEU A 200 13.28 -9.47 -2.98
CA LEU A 200 13.08 -10.13 -4.27
C LEU A 200 13.73 -9.41 -5.45
N PHE A 201 13.96 -8.10 -5.37
CA PHE A 201 14.64 -7.35 -6.42
C PHE A 201 16.09 -7.83 -6.64
N LYS A 202 16.72 -8.43 -5.64
CA LYS A 202 18.09 -8.96 -5.71
C LYS A 202 18.16 -10.33 -6.39
N GLU A 203 17.02 -10.98 -6.58
CA GLU A 203 16.94 -12.35 -7.07
C GLU A 203 16.78 -12.39 -8.59
N SER A 204 17.36 -13.42 -9.22
CA SER A 204 17.18 -13.68 -10.65
C SER A 204 15.87 -14.41 -10.91
N PHE A 205 15.20 -14.06 -12.01
CA PHE A 205 13.94 -14.66 -12.41
C PHE A 205 13.78 -14.78 -13.93
N THR A 206 12.96 -15.74 -14.35
CA THR A 206 12.43 -15.82 -15.71
C THR A 206 10.99 -15.32 -15.75
N ARG A 207 10.71 -14.36 -16.63
CA ARG A 207 9.38 -13.78 -16.83
C ARG A 207 8.61 -14.51 -17.95
N ILE A 208 7.41 -14.99 -17.64
CA ILE A 208 6.56 -15.74 -18.58
C ILE A 208 5.25 -14.96 -18.81
N PRO A 209 4.93 -14.55 -20.05
CA PRO A 209 3.68 -13.84 -20.37
C PRO A 209 2.48 -14.78 -20.42
N TYR A 210 1.31 -14.30 -19.98
CA TYR A 210 0.02 -14.95 -20.25
C TYR A 210 -0.91 -13.94 -20.92
N LEU A 211 -0.98 -14.01 -22.24
CA LEU A 211 -1.64 -13.02 -23.09
C LEU A 211 -3.18 -13.13 -23.09
N ASP A 212 -3.70 -14.27 -22.67
CA ASP A 212 -5.12 -14.57 -22.54
C ASP A 212 -5.73 -13.91 -21.29
N ARG A 213 -4.92 -13.65 -20.25
CA ARG A 213 -5.38 -13.02 -19.01
C ARG A 213 -5.45 -11.50 -19.17
N LYS A 214 -6.66 -10.96 -19.07
CA LYS A 214 -6.92 -9.53 -19.26
C LYS A 214 -6.96 -8.82 -17.92
N PHE A 215 -5.90 -8.08 -17.63
CA PHE A 215 -5.82 -7.20 -16.47
C PHE A 215 -5.84 -5.73 -16.90
N GLU A 216 -6.40 -4.90 -16.03
CA GLU A 216 -6.40 -3.45 -16.20
C GLU A 216 -6.39 -2.76 -14.84
N MET A 217 -5.97 -1.49 -14.85
CA MET A 217 -6.18 -0.58 -13.74
C MET A 217 -7.45 0.24 -14.04
N ARG A 218 -8.35 0.31 -13.07
CA ARG A 218 -9.54 1.16 -13.07
C ARG A 218 -9.28 2.37 -12.18
N PHE A 219 -9.69 3.56 -12.62
CA PHE A 219 -9.30 4.83 -12.03
C PHE A 219 -10.49 5.50 -11.36
N ALA A 220 -10.44 5.64 -10.04
CA ALA A 220 -11.44 6.35 -9.24
C ALA A 220 -11.31 7.88 -9.38
N ASP A 221 -10.08 8.35 -9.58
CA ASP A 221 -9.76 9.73 -9.90
C ASP A 221 -8.48 9.79 -10.76
N GLU A 222 -7.87 10.97 -10.91
CA GLU A 222 -6.64 11.16 -11.69
C GLU A 222 -5.45 10.28 -11.23
N ASN A 223 -5.42 9.89 -9.95
CA ASN A 223 -4.33 9.14 -9.35
C ASN A 223 -4.78 7.77 -8.85
N ARG A 224 -5.84 7.71 -8.05
CA ARG A 224 -6.24 6.53 -7.29
C ARG A 224 -6.87 5.49 -8.18
N ARG A 225 -6.43 4.25 -8.02
CA ARG A 225 -6.77 3.15 -8.92
C ARG A 225 -6.86 1.81 -8.21
N PHE A 226 -7.46 0.85 -8.91
CA PHE A 226 -7.57 -0.53 -8.43
C PHE A 226 -7.47 -1.53 -9.58
N LYS A 227 -7.00 -2.73 -9.24
CA LYS A 227 -6.84 -3.85 -10.18
C LYS A 227 -8.21 -4.40 -10.56
N TRP A 228 -8.43 -4.65 -11.84
CA TRP A 228 -9.57 -5.43 -12.32
C TRP A 228 -9.11 -6.44 -13.37
N SER A 229 -9.79 -7.59 -13.40
CA SER A 229 -9.60 -8.57 -14.45
C SER A 229 -10.95 -9.08 -14.95
N THR A 230 -11.13 -9.01 -16.27
CA THR A 230 -12.33 -9.52 -16.94
C THR A 230 -12.29 -11.04 -17.15
N THR A 231 -11.13 -11.66 -16.98
CA THR A 231 -10.93 -13.11 -17.12
C THR A 231 -10.88 -13.83 -15.78
N ASP A 232 -10.40 -13.16 -14.75
CA ASP A 232 -10.09 -13.79 -13.47
C ASP A 232 -11.11 -13.48 -12.37
N ILE A 233 -12.02 -12.52 -12.59
CA ILE A 233 -13.06 -12.14 -11.64
C ILE A 233 -14.43 -12.43 -12.25
N SER A 234 -15.20 -13.31 -11.60
CA SER A 234 -16.61 -13.56 -11.93
C SER A 234 -17.50 -12.79 -10.97
N THR A 235 -18.33 -11.89 -11.49
CA THR A 235 -19.25 -11.04 -10.70
C THR A 235 -20.61 -10.88 -11.36
N SER A 236 -21.56 -10.31 -10.62
CA SER A 236 -22.87 -9.94 -11.15
C SER A 236 -22.78 -8.85 -12.23
N ASP A 237 -23.84 -8.71 -13.03
CA ASP A 237 -23.90 -7.70 -14.09
C ASP A 237 -24.00 -6.28 -13.52
N GLU A 238 -24.60 -6.11 -12.34
CA GLU A 238 -24.59 -4.83 -11.61
C GLU A 238 -23.16 -4.42 -11.25
N THR A 239 -22.35 -5.36 -10.75
CA THR A 239 -20.93 -5.08 -10.46
C THR A 239 -20.21 -4.68 -11.75
N LYS A 240 -20.40 -5.42 -12.85
CA LYS A 240 -19.78 -5.06 -14.14
C LYS A 240 -20.18 -3.67 -14.61
N SER A 241 -21.45 -3.28 -14.42
CA SER A 241 -21.97 -1.96 -14.75
C SER A 241 -21.31 -0.86 -13.90
N ILE A 242 -21.14 -1.10 -12.59
CA ILE A 242 -20.41 -0.17 -11.72
C ILE A 242 -18.96 -0.03 -12.18
N ILE A 243 -18.26 -1.15 -12.42
CA ILE A 243 -16.85 -1.13 -12.83
C ILE A 243 -16.66 -0.44 -14.19
N SER A 244 -17.58 -0.60 -15.13
CA SER A 244 -17.45 -0.01 -16.47
C SER A 244 -17.54 1.51 -16.48
N SER A 245 -18.10 2.13 -15.43
CA SER A 245 -18.14 3.59 -15.26
C SER A 245 -16.77 4.21 -14.98
N TYR A 246 -15.82 3.42 -14.46
CA TYR A 246 -14.46 3.88 -14.18
C TYR A 246 -13.59 3.80 -15.44
N ALA A 247 -12.83 4.87 -15.71
CA ALA A 247 -11.81 4.86 -16.76
C ALA A 247 -10.84 3.69 -16.54
N SER A 248 -10.35 3.09 -17.63
CA SER A 248 -9.42 1.97 -17.53
C SER A 248 -8.18 2.14 -18.38
N LYS A 249 -7.09 1.51 -17.94
CA LYS A 249 -5.87 1.33 -18.72
C LYS A 249 -5.44 -0.14 -18.65
N PRO A 250 -5.19 -0.80 -19.79
CA PRO A 250 -4.79 -2.20 -19.81
C PRO A 250 -3.43 -2.40 -19.13
N ARG A 251 -3.21 -3.63 -18.66
CA ARG A 251 -1.94 -4.11 -18.13
C ARG A 251 -1.67 -5.51 -18.67
N LYS A 252 -0.40 -5.80 -18.88
CA LYS A 252 0.07 -7.15 -19.20
C LYS A 252 0.22 -7.94 -17.92
N TYR A 253 -0.10 -9.21 -18.01
CA TYR A 253 0.03 -10.15 -16.90
C TYR A 253 1.17 -11.14 -17.18
N PHE A 254 2.00 -11.34 -16.16
CA PHE A 254 3.13 -12.28 -16.21
C PHE A 254 3.21 -13.12 -14.93
N ILE A 255 3.92 -14.24 -15.04
CA ILE A 255 4.43 -14.97 -13.89
C ILE A 255 5.95 -14.93 -13.95
N ASP A 256 6.58 -14.39 -12.91
CA ASP A 256 8.02 -14.50 -12.71
C ASP A 256 8.29 -15.77 -11.89
N ARG A 257 9.23 -16.60 -12.37
CA ARG A 257 9.73 -17.79 -11.68
C ARG A 257 11.17 -17.53 -11.26
N PHE A 258 11.43 -17.56 -9.97
CA PHE A 258 12.76 -17.39 -9.39
C PHE A 258 13.50 -18.72 -9.30
N ASP A 259 14.83 -18.67 -9.30
CA ASP A 259 15.69 -19.85 -9.24
C ASP A 259 15.53 -20.64 -7.93
N ASN A 260 15.13 -19.97 -6.85
CA ASN A 260 14.82 -20.55 -5.55
C ASN A 260 13.41 -21.18 -5.45
N GLY A 261 12.68 -21.25 -6.57
CA GLY A 261 11.34 -21.85 -6.65
C GLY A 261 10.18 -20.92 -6.28
N ILE A 262 10.46 -19.70 -5.80
CA ILE A 262 9.45 -18.69 -5.56
C ILE A 262 8.78 -18.31 -6.90
N ARG A 263 7.49 -17.99 -6.83
CA ARG A 263 6.73 -17.46 -7.97
C ARG A 263 6.04 -16.17 -7.54
N ARG A 264 6.00 -15.19 -8.45
CA ARG A 264 5.17 -14.00 -8.25
C ARG A 264 4.36 -13.68 -9.50
N GLU A 265 3.16 -13.20 -9.28
CA GLU A 265 2.30 -12.69 -10.33
C GLU A 265 2.56 -11.20 -10.53
N VAL A 266 2.68 -10.77 -11.78
CA VAL A 266 3.06 -9.40 -12.13
C VAL A 266 2.00 -8.78 -13.02
N ILE A 267 1.61 -7.55 -12.70
CA ILE A 267 0.74 -6.71 -13.52
C ILE A 267 1.51 -5.41 -13.81
N THR A 268 1.78 -5.14 -15.09
CA THR A 268 2.69 -4.06 -15.55
C THR A 268 2.20 -3.52 -16.89
N GLN A 269 2.70 -2.35 -17.32
CA GLN A 269 2.24 -1.66 -18.53
C GLN A 269 2.68 -2.35 -19.84
#